data_AF-A0A8D8CDJ6-F1
#
_entry.id   AF-A0A8D8CDJ6-F1
#
_cell.length_a   1.000
_cell.length_b   1.000
_cell.length_c   1.000
_cell.angle_alpha   90.00
_cell.angle_beta   90.00
_cell.angle_gamma   90.00
#
_symmetry.space_group_name_H-M   'P 1'
#
loop_
_entity.id
_entity.type
_entity.pdbx_description
1 polymer ?
#
loop_
_entity_poly.entity_id
_entity_poly.type
_entity_poly.pdbx_seq_one_letter_code
_entity_poly.pdbx_strand_id
1 'polypeptide(L)'
;KIEEGLTKEQAHEKVWMFDKFGLLARDRPEGDLGGPKKSFIRDHQPTKDFAALIKEVKPSVLIGASAAAGAFTEEVLQTMATNNANPIILALSNPTAKAECTAQEAYEQTEGRCIFASGSPFPPVEFAGKILEPGQGNNAYIFPGVALGVIAPQTEGRCIFASGSPFPPVEF
;
A
#
# COMPACT_ATOMS: atom_id res chain seq x y z
N LYS A 1 18.66 9.99 3.16
CA LYS A 1 18.09 11.17 2.45
C LYS A 1 16.78 10.71 1.84
N ILE A 2 15.73 11.54 1.85
CA ILE A 2 14.63 11.28 0.91
C ILE A 2 15.16 11.67 -0.46
N GLU A 3 15.13 10.72 -1.39
CA GLU A 3 15.91 10.77 -2.63
C GLU A 3 15.45 11.89 -3.56
N GLU A 4 14.21 12.36 -3.42
CA GLU A 4 13.57 13.35 -4.29
C GLU A 4 13.59 14.79 -3.73
N GLY A 5 14.41 15.08 -2.73
CA GLY A 5 14.61 16.46 -2.24
C GLY A 5 13.57 16.99 -1.25
N LEU A 6 12.57 16.19 -0.86
CA LEU A 6 11.68 16.52 0.26
C LEU A 6 12.41 16.39 1.61
N THR A 7 12.01 17.21 2.58
CA THR A 7 12.38 16.95 3.98
C THR A 7 11.62 15.74 4.50
N LYS A 8 12.13 15.16 5.60
CA LYS A 8 11.49 14.00 6.24
C LYS A 8 10.07 14.33 6.69
N GLU A 9 9.88 15.52 7.21
CA GLU A 9 8.62 16.05 7.71
C GLU A 9 7.61 16.19 6.56
N GLN A 10 8.03 16.78 5.43
CA GLN A 10 7.18 16.90 4.24
C GLN A 10 6.76 15.55 3.66
N ALA A 11 7.62 14.53 3.72
CA ALA A 11 7.25 13.20 3.25
C ALA A 11 6.28 12.51 4.21
N HIS A 12 6.51 12.63 5.52
CA HIS A 12 5.57 12.14 6.52
C HIS A 12 4.20 12.79 6.37
N GLU A 13 4.16 14.07 6.03
CA GLU A 13 2.92 14.81 5.77
C GLU A 13 2.09 14.26 4.60
N LYS A 14 2.65 13.41 3.74
CA LYS A 14 1.90 12.74 2.66
C LYS A 14 1.32 11.36 3.03
N VAL A 15 1.71 10.79 4.18
CA VAL A 15 1.31 9.42 4.58
C VAL A 15 0.21 9.42 5.65
N TRP A 16 -0.99 8.98 5.31
CA TRP A 16 -2.12 8.91 6.23
C TRP A 16 -2.30 7.48 6.72
N MET A 17 -2.39 7.28 8.04
CA MET A 17 -2.51 5.97 8.67
C MET A 17 -3.85 5.81 9.38
N PHE A 18 -4.48 4.66 9.19
CA PHE A 18 -5.76 4.31 9.76
C PHE A 18 -5.65 2.94 10.43
N ASP A 19 -6.04 2.83 11.69
CA ASP A 19 -6.08 1.56 12.42
C ASP A 19 -7.49 1.26 12.94
N LYS A 20 -7.65 0.20 13.74
CA LYS A 20 -8.96 -0.19 14.29
C LYS A 20 -9.63 0.89 15.16
N PHE A 21 -8.87 1.88 15.63
CA PHE A 21 -9.40 3.02 16.40
C PHE A 21 -9.69 4.25 15.51
N GLY A 22 -9.50 4.13 14.20
CA GLY A 22 -9.70 5.18 13.21
C GLY A 22 -8.39 5.80 12.72
N LEU A 23 -8.49 7.01 12.17
CA LEU A 23 -7.35 7.83 11.77
C LEU A 23 -6.39 8.01 12.95
N LEU A 24 -5.08 7.98 12.68
CA LEU A 24 -4.07 8.45 13.63
C LEU A 24 -4.13 9.98 13.78
N ALA A 25 -5.16 10.48 14.45
CA ALA A 25 -5.35 11.90 14.76
C ALA A 25 -4.78 12.25 16.15
N ARG A 26 -4.30 13.49 16.33
CA ARG A 26 -3.69 13.98 17.58
C ARG A 26 -4.59 13.78 18.80
N ASP A 27 -5.87 14.11 18.65
CA ASP A 27 -6.82 14.16 19.76
C ASP A 27 -7.79 12.96 19.76
N ARG A 28 -7.41 11.83 19.16
CA ARG A 28 -8.27 10.64 19.14
C ARG A 28 -8.41 10.04 20.55
N PRO A 29 -9.60 9.56 20.94
CA PRO A 29 -9.87 9.11 22.32
C PRO A 29 -9.25 7.75 22.66
N GLU A 30 -8.95 6.93 21.65
CA GLU A 30 -8.55 5.53 21.83
C GLU A 30 -7.28 5.19 21.02
N GLY A 31 -6.49 4.24 21.53
CA GLY A 31 -5.37 3.64 20.83
C GLY A 31 -4.02 4.31 21.07
N ASP A 32 -2.99 3.49 21.26
CA ASP A 32 -1.61 3.98 21.47
C ASP A 32 -1.07 4.68 20.21
N LEU A 33 -0.58 5.89 20.42
CA LEU A 33 0.09 6.76 19.43
C LEU A 33 1.62 6.78 19.63
N GLY A 34 2.15 5.93 20.50
CA GLY A 34 3.56 5.77 20.79
C GLY A 34 4.39 5.17 19.66
N GLY A 35 5.72 5.16 19.87
CA GLY A 35 6.66 4.49 18.98
C GLY A 35 6.68 5.05 17.55
N PRO A 36 6.77 4.18 16.52
CA PRO A 36 6.86 4.60 15.11
C PRO A 36 5.64 5.41 14.62
N LYS A 37 4.46 5.24 15.24
CA LYS A 37 3.22 5.92 14.86
C LYS A 37 3.29 7.43 15.02
N LYS A 38 4.11 7.94 15.94
CA LYS A 38 4.25 9.39 16.24
C LYS A 38 4.50 10.25 15.00
N SER A 39 5.25 9.70 14.06
CA SER A 39 5.63 10.39 12.83
C SER A 39 4.47 10.60 11.85
N PHE A 40 3.36 9.89 12.03
CA PHE A 40 2.22 9.84 11.11
C PHE A 40 0.93 10.38 11.76
N ILE A 41 1.04 10.96 12.95
CA ILE A 41 -0.09 11.58 13.64
C ILE A 41 -0.50 12.84 12.88
N ARG A 42 -1.81 12.98 12.64
CA ARG A 42 -2.39 14.08 11.88
C ARG A 42 -3.08 15.09 12.77
N ASP A 43 -2.89 16.36 12.41
CA ASP A 43 -3.70 17.46 12.92
C ASP A 43 -4.99 17.53 12.10
N HIS A 44 -5.92 16.64 12.46
CA HIS A 44 -7.19 16.42 11.76
C HIS A 44 -8.21 15.95 12.79
N GLN A 45 -9.49 16.22 12.54
CA GLN A 45 -10.57 15.72 13.41
C GLN A 45 -10.52 14.17 13.49
N PRO A 46 -10.52 13.56 14.69
CA PRO A 46 -10.57 12.12 14.80
C PRO A 46 -11.79 11.55 14.07
N THR A 47 -11.56 10.56 13.22
CA THR A 47 -12.63 9.90 12.47
C THR A 47 -12.41 8.40 12.43
N LYS A 48 -13.51 7.65 12.53
CA LYS A 48 -13.59 6.20 12.26
C LYS A 48 -14.24 5.90 10.91
N ASP A 49 -14.65 6.94 10.19
CA ASP A 49 -15.21 6.82 8.85
C ASP A 49 -14.08 6.84 7.82
N PHE A 50 -13.72 5.64 7.35
CA PHE A 50 -12.66 5.44 6.38
C PHE A 50 -13.03 5.98 4.99
N ALA A 51 -14.28 5.79 4.56
CA ALA A 51 -14.73 6.22 3.24
C ALA A 51 -14.78 7.76 3.15
N ALA A 52 -15.30 8.44 4.18
CA ALA A 52 -15.30 9.89 4.25
C ALA A 52 -13.87 10.46 4.23
N LEU A 53 -12.94 9.84 4.96
CA LEU A 53 -11.54 10.26 4.97
C LEU A 53 -10.90 10.16 3.58
N ILE A 54 -11.17 9.11 2.81
CA ILE A 54 -10.63 8.95 1.45
C ILE A 54 -11.19 10.02 0.50
N LYS A 55 -12.47 10.38 0.64
CA LYS A 55 -13.09 11.46 -0.15
C LYS A 55 -12.43 12.81 0.12
N GLU A 56 -12.04 13.06 1.36
CA GLU A 56 -11.40 14.31 1.78
C GLU A 56 -9.92 14.37 1.38
N VAL A 57 -9.15 13.35 1.78
CA VAL A 57 -7.69 13.29 1.59
C VAL A 57 -7.32 13.06 0.14
N LYS A 58 -8.18 12.38 -0.62
CA LYS A 58 -7.97 12.03 -2.04
C LYS A 58 -6.61 11.36 -2.29
N PRO A 59 -6.30 10.26 -1.60
CA PRO A 59 -5.02 9.59 -1.78
C PRO A 59 -4.88 9.02 -3.20
N SER A 60 -3.67 9.01 -3.73
CA SER A 60 -3.34 8.35 -5.00
C SER A 60 -3.00 6.88 -4.84
N VAL A 61 -2.53 6.50 -3.64
CA VAL A 61 -2.15 5.14 -3.27
C VAL A 61 -2.95 4.72 -2.05
N LEU A 62 -3.58 3.55 -2.12
CA LEU A 62 -4.32 2.93 -1.03
C LEU A 62 -3.66 1.59 -0.68
N ILE A 63 -3.24 1.41 0.58
CA ILE A 63 -2.51 0.22 1.04
C ILE A 63 -3.25 -0.41 2.23
N GLY A 64 -3.61 -1.67 2.06
CA GLY A 64 -4.24 -2.51 3.06
C GLY A 64 -3.25 -3.49 3.65
N ALA A 65 -3.05 -3.44 4.96
CA ALA A 65 -2.21 -4.38 5.71
C ALA A 65 -2.83 -4.66 7.09
N SER A 66 -4.16 -4.69 7.16
CA SER A 66 -4.92 -4.68 8.42
C SER A 66 -5.56 -6.01 8.76
N ALA A 67 -5.60 -6.94 7.81
CA ALA A 67 -6.37 -8.18 7.86
C ALA A 67 -7.89 -7.96 8.06
N ALA A 68 -8.38 -6.75 7.78
CA ALA A 68 -9.80 -6.42 7.75
C ALA A 68 -10.37 -6.75 6.37
N ALA A 69 -10.95 -7.95 6.25
CA ALA A 69 -11.56 -8.43 5.02
C ALA A 69 -12.62 -7.46 4.51
N GLY A 70 -12.61 -7.13 3.22
CA GLY A 70 -13.61 -6.25 2.60
C GLY A 70 -13.55 -4.77 3.05
N ALA A 71 -12.44 -4.34 3.68
CA ALA A 71 -12.28 -2.95 4.09
C ALA A 71 -12.27 -1.96 2.91
N PHE A 72 -11.88 -2.39 1.71
CA PHE A 72 -11.94 -1.59 0.49
C PHE A 72 -13.28 -1.85 -0.20
N THR A 73 -14.32 -1.23 0.34
CA THR A 73 -15.68 -1.32 -0.18
C THR A 73 -15.78 -0.74 -1.59
N GLU A 74 -16.86 -1.07 -2.31
CA GLU A 74 -17.20 -0.49 -3.61
C GLU A 74 -17.12 1.04 -3.59
N GLU A 75 -17.71 1.69 -2.58
CA GLU A 75 -17.66 3.13 -2.40
C GLU A 75 -16.22 3.66 -2.32
N VAL A 76 -15.35 2.97 -1.57
CA VAL A 76 -13.94 3.34 -1.44
C VAL A 76 -13.22 3.21 -2.79
N LEU A 77 -13.43 2.12 -3.50
CA LEU A 77 -12.79 1.85 -4.79
C LEU A 77 -13.24 2.85 -5.87
N GLN A 78 -14.54 3.13 -5.96
CA GLN A 78 -15.09 4.14 -6.86
C GLN A 78 -14.57 5.54 -6.51
N THR A 79 -14.44 5.85 -5.22
CA THR A 79 -13.86 7.12 -4.77
C THR A 79 -12.40 7.25 -5.21
N MET A 80 -11.60 6.18 -5.08
CA MET A 80 -10.21 6.15 -5.57
C MET A 80 -10.14 6.39 -7.09
N ALA A 81 -11.03 5.75 -7.85
CA ALA A 81 -11.13 5.89 -9.30
C ALA A 81 -11.63 7.26 -9.78
N THR A 82 -12.44 7.93 -8.96
CA THR A 82 -12.89 9.31 -9.23
C THR A 82 -11.78 10.31 -8.94
N ASN A 83 -11.03 10.09 -7.85
CA ASN A 83 -9.98 11.00 -7.43
C ASN A 83 -8.71 10.90 -8.29
N ASN A 84 -8.48 9.76 -8.95
CA ASN A 84 -7.24 9.48 -9.66
C ASN A 84 -7.52 8.82 -11.02
N ALA A 85 -6.77 9.24 -12.05
CA ALA A 85 -6.85 8.59 -13.36
C ALA A 85 -6.43 7.12 -13.30
N ASN A 86 -5.34 6.81 -12.57
CA ASN A 86 -4.81 5.46 -12.36
C ASN A 86 -4.57 5.24 -10.85
N PRO A 87 -5.59 4.86 -10.06
CA PRO A 87 -5.43 4.65 -8.63
C PRO A 87 -4.54 3.42 -8.35
N ILE A 88 -3.65 3.52 -7.37
CA ILE A 88 -2.84 2.38 -6.92
C ILE A 88 -3.54 1.74 -5.72
N ILE A 89 -3.85 0.45 -5.80
CA ILE A 89 -4.60 -0.29 -4.78
C ILE A 89 -3.82 -1.55 -4.41
N LEU A 90 -3.35 -1.61 -3.16
CA LEU A 90 -2.56 -2.72 -2.63
C LEU A 90 -3.31 -3.44 -1.51
N ALA A 91 -3.89 -4.61 -1.80
CA ALA A 91 -4.62 -5.45 -0.82
C ALA A 91 -3.70 -6.55 -0.26
N LEU A 92 -2.84 -6.20 0.70
CA LEU A 92 -1.69 -7.02 1.11
C LEU A 92 -2.02 -8.05 2.21
N SER A 93 -3.24 -8.04 2.74
CA SER A 93 -3.63 -8.97 3.79
C SER A 93 -3.74 -10.41 3.30
N ASN A 94 -3.36 -11.34 4.17
CA ASN A 94 -3.31 -12.78 3.91
C ASN A 94 -4.10 -13.56 4.97
N PRO A 95 -4.70 -14.71 4.62
CA PRO A 95 -4.86 -15.27 3.27
C PRO A 95 -5.93 -14.50 2.46
N THR A 96 -6.30 -14.97 1.25
CA THR A 96 -7.28 -14.34 0.35
C THR A 96 -8.57 -13.93 1.06
N ALA A 97 -9.07 -14.75 2.00
CA ALA A 97 -10.26 -14.46 2.80
C ALA A 97 -10.14 -13.22 3.72
N LYS A 98 -8.94 -12.67 3.88
CA LYS A 98 -8.64 -11.46 4.65
C LYS A 98 -8.20 -10.29 3.79
N ALA A 99 -8.20 -10.45 2.47
CA ALA A 99 -7.84 -9.36 1.56
C ALA A 99 -8.83 -8.20 1.73
N GLU A 100 -8.33 -6.98 1.66
CA GLU A 100 -9.15 -5.77 1.79
C GLU A 100 -10.17 -5.64 0.66
N CYS A 101 -9.84 -6.13 -0.55
CA CYS A 101 -10.75 -6.43 -1.64
C CYS A 101 -10.13 -7.51 -2.54
N THR A 102 -10.94 -8.05 -3.46
CA THR A 102 -10.48 -8.94 -4.53
C THR A 102 -9.97 -8.15 -5.74
N ALA A 103 -9.16 -8.81 -6.59
CA ALA A 103 -8.74 -8.23 -7.86
C ALA A 103 -9.94 -7.88 -8.77
N GLN A 104 -10.97 -8.74 -8.75
CA GLN A 104 -12.18 -8.52 -9.55
C GLN A 104 -12.91 -7.24 -9.12
N GLU A 105 -13.19 -7.08 -7.83
CA GLU A 105 -13.81 -5.86 -7.29
C GLU A 105 -12.96 -4.62 -7.61
N ALA A 106 -11.64 -4.70 -7.43
CA ALA A 106 -10.75 -3.58 -7.71
C ALA A 106 -10.80 -3.17 -9.19
N TYR A 107 -10.79 -4.10 -10.14
CA TYR A 107 -10.86 -3.76 -11.56
C TYR A 107 -12.25 -3.28 -11.97
N GLU A 108 -13.32 -3.97 -11.57
CA GLU A 108 -14.69 -3.58 -11.92
C GLU A 108 -15.02 -2.17 -11.42
N GLN A 109 -14.70 -1.86 -10.16
CA GLN A 109 -15.03 -0.59 -9.53
C GLN A 109 -14.12 0.57 -9.93
N THR A 110 -13.06 0.28 -10.68
CA THR A 110 -12.14 1.30 -11.20
C THR A 110 -12.08 1.30 -12.73
N GLU A 111 -13.03 0.63 -13.39
CA GLU A 111 -13.12 0.51 -14.84
C GLU A 111 -11.83 -0.04 -15.48
N GLY A 112 -11.15 -0.95 -14.78
CA GLY A 112 -9.89 -1.58 -15.19
C GLY A 112 -8.67 -0.65 -15.16
N ARG A 113 -8.79 0.56 -14.59
CA ARG A 113 -7.71 1.57 -14.58
C ARG A 113 -6.75 1.44 -13.41
N CYS A 114 -7.13 0.74 -12.34
CA CYS A 114 -6.27 0.64 -11.17
C CYS A 114 -5.00 -0.17 -11.44
N ILE A 115 -3.93 0.21 -10.75
CA ILE A 115 -2.75 -0.64 -10.59
C ILE A 115 -3.00 -1.44 -9.32
N PHE A 116 -3.28 -2.73 -9.49
CA PHE A 116 -3.61 -3.63 -8.39
C PHE A 116 -2.48 -4.62 -8.10
N ALA A 117 -2.18 -4.79 -6.81
CA ALA A 117 -1.39 -5.92 -6.34
C ALA A 117 -1.91 -6.41 -4.98
N SER A 118 -1.68 -7.69 -4.69
CA SER A 118 -2.19 -8.32 -3.47
C SER A 118 -1.14 -9.12 -2.73
N GLY A 119 -1.41 -9.40 -1.45
CA GLY A 119 -0.59 -10.31 -0.64
C GLY A 119 -0.83 -11.77 -1.01
N SER A 120 -2.09 -12.13 -1.22
CA SER A 120 -2.52 -13.47 -1.65
C SER A 120 -2.72 -13.53 -3.16
N PRO A 121 -2.57 -14.70 -3.80
CA PRO A 121 -2.77 -14.83 -5.24
C PRO A 121 -4.25 -14.68 -5.60
N PHE A 122 -4.52 -14.01 -6.71
CA PHE A 122 -5.83 -13.96 -7.36
C PHE A 122 -5.70 -14.43 -8.81
N PRO A 123 -6.74 -15.05 -9.39
CA PRO A 123 -6.72 -15.42 -10.80
C PRO A 123 -6.73 -14.17 -11.70
N PRO A 124 -6.32 -14.29 -12.98
CA PRO A 124 -6.53 -13.26 -13.98
C PRO A 124 -8.01 -12.87 -14.10
N VAL A 125 -8.27 -11.59 -14.39
CA VAL A 125 -9.62 -11.04 -14.53
C VAL A 125 -9.82 -10.56 -15.96
N GLU A 126 -10.86 -11.03 -16.62
CA GLU A 126 -11.26 -10.49 -17.92
C GLU A 126 -12.13 -9.24 -17.72
N PHE A 127 -11.69 -8.10 -18.22
CA PHE A 127 -12.42 -6.84 -18.16
C PHE A 127 -12.37 -6.12 -19.52
N ALA A 128 -13.55 -5.77 -20.06
CA ALA A 128 -13.69 -5.09 -21.34
C ALA A 128 -12.89 -5.73 -22.51
N GLY A 129 -12.88 -7.08 -22.56
CA GLY A 129 -12.18 -7.86 -23.59
C GLY A 129 -10.65 -7.89 -23.43
N LYS A 130 -10.12 -7.46 -22.28
CA LYS A 130 -8.70 -7.57 -21.91
C LYS A 130 -8.55 -8.49 -20.70
N ILE A 131 -7.47 -9.25 -20.65
CA ILE A 131 -7.09 -10.03 -19.48
C ILE A 131 -6.14 -9.18 -18.62
N LEU A 132 -6.52 -8.95 -17.37
CA LEU A 132 -5.75 -8.24 -16.36
C LEU A 132 -5.18 -9.24 -15.35
N GLU A 133 -3.86 -9.28 -15.23
CA GLU A 133 -3.16 -10.21 -14.34
C GLU A 133 -2.69 -9.48 -13.07
N PRO A 134 -3.33 -9.69 -11.90
CA PRO A 134 -2.94 -9.03 -10.67
C PRO A 134 -1.59 -9.54 -10.17
N GLY A 135 -0.68 -8.61 -9.85
CA GLY A 135 0.61 -8.95 -9.27
C GLY A 135 0.50 -9.38 -7.81
N GLN A 136 1.45 -10.21 -7.35
CA GLN A 136 1.57 -10.58 -5.94
C GLN A 136 2.79 -9.92 -5.30
N GLY A 137 2.58 -9.16 -4.21
CA GLY A 137 3.64 -8.58 -3.38
C GLY A 137 4.30 -9.60 -2.46
N ASN A 138 4.89 -10.66 -3.03
CA ASN A 138 5.45 -11.78 -2.26
C ASN A 138 6.90 -11.52 -1.82
N ASN A 139 7.18 -11.68 -0.52
CA ASN A 139 8.53 -11.50 0.02
C ASN A 139 9.56 -12.50 -0.56
N ALA A 140 9.11 -13.59 -1.18
CA ALA A 140 9.96 -14.53 -1.91
C ALA A 140 10.75 -13.88 -3.06
N TYR A 141 10.32 -12.72 -3.57
CA TYR A 141 11.10 -11.95 -4.54
C TYR A 141 12.34 -11.26 -3.94
N ILE A 142 12.39 -11.09 -2.62
CA ILE A 142 13.47 -10.37 -1.93
C ILE A 142 14.36 -11.32 -1.12
N PHE A 143 13.78 -12.12 -0.23
CA PHE A 143 14.57 -12.86 0.77
C PHE A 143 15.62 -13.82 0.20
N PRO A 144 15.37 -14.60 -0.88
CA PRO A 144 16.39 -15.49 -1.43
C PRO A 144 17.62 -14.75 -1.95
N GLY A 145 17.43 -13.63 -2.66
CA GLY A 145 18.53 -12.81 -3.18
C GLY A 145 19.33 -12.15 -2.05
N VAL A 146 18.61 -11.63 -1.04
CA VAL A 146 19.22 -11.07 0.17
C VAL A 146 20.04 -12.12 0.91
N ALA A 147 19.48 -13.31 1.14
CA ALA A 147 20.17 -14.40 1.83
C ALA A 147 21.41 -14.86 1.06
N LEU A 148 21.31 -15.02 -0.27
CA LEU A 148 22.44 -15.36 -1.12
C LEU A 148 23.55 -14.31 -1.02
N GLY A 149 23.20 -13.01 -1.06
CA GLY A 149 24.17 -11.92 -0.94
C GLY A 149 24.91 -11.89 0.40
N VAL A 150 24.28 -12.36 1.49
CA VAL A 150 24.91 -12.48 2.81
C VAL A 150 25.80 -13.73 2.90
N ILE A 151 25.35 -14.86 2.38
CA ILE A 151 26.02 -16.16 2.54
C ILE A 151 27.19 -16.34 1.56
N ALA A 152 27.00 -15.98 0.29
CA ALA A 152 27.96 -16.22 -0.78
C ALA A 152 29.38 -15.66 -0.52
N PRO A 153 29.57 -14.45 0.04
CA PRO A 153 30.91 -13.93 0.26
C PRO A 153 31.65 -14.55 1.47
N GLN A 154 31.04 -15.46 2.24
CA GLN A 154 31.61 -16.03 3.47
C GLN A 154 32.17 -14.98 4.46
N THR A 155 31.64 -13.75 4.42
CA THR A 155 32.19 -12.63 5.18
C THR A 155 31.68 -12.67 6.61
N GLU A 156 32.60 -12.72 7.59
CA GLU A 156 32.34 -12.37 9.01
C GLU A 156 32.04 -10.86 9.21
N GLY A 157 31.94 -10.10 8.11
CA GLY A 157 31.81 -8.64 8.08
C GLY A 157 30.38 -8.15 7.87
N ARG A 158 30.16 -6.90 8.31
CA ARG A 158 28.89 -6.16 8.24
C ARG A 158 28.36 -6.11 6.80
N CYS A 159 27.16 -6.63 6.58
CA CYS A 159 26.44 -6.48 5.31
C CYS A 159 25.74 -5.10 5.28
N ILE A 160 25.88 -4.36 4.18
CA ILE A 160 25.12 -3.13 3.90
C ILE A 160 24.09 -3.48 2.84
N PHE A 161 22.81 -3.40 3.20
CA PHE A 161 21.71 -3.58 2.25
C PHE A 161 21.55 -2.31 1.41
N ALA A 162 21.76 -2.43 0.10
CA ALA A 162 21.31 -1.45 -0.87
C ALA A 162 19.93 -1.91 -1.40
N SER A 163 18.85 -1.33 -0.88
CA SER A 163 17.50 -1.49 -1.44
C SER A 163 17.09 -0.16 -2.07
N GLY A 164 17.18 -0.08 -3.40
CA GLY A 164 17.07 1.14 -4.21
C GLY A 164 18.02 1.05 -5.41
N SER A 165 17.55 1.40 -6.61
CA SER A 165 18.16 1.13 -7.91
C SER A 165 19.69 1.32 -7.99
N PRO A 166 20.37 0.47 -8.77
CA PRO A 166 20.74 0.91 -10.12
C PRO A 166 20.43 -0.19 -11.15
N PHE A 167 19.19 -0.27 -11.61
CA PHE A 167 18.96 -0.88 -12.92
C PHE A 167 19.25 0.20 -13.97
N PRO A 168 20.13 -0.06 -14.96
CA PRO A 168 20.30 0.87 -16.06
C PRO A 168 18.96 1.04 -16.80
N PRO A 169 18.67 2.22 -17.36
CA PRO A 169 17.43 2.44 -18.10
C PRO A 169 17.37 1.45 -19.27
N VAL A 170 16.26 0.72 -19.35
CA VAL A 170 15.90 -0.01 -20.57
C VAL A 170 15.35 1.03 -21.54
N GLU A 171 16.12 1.35 -22.57
CA GLU A 171 15.65 2.19 -23.68
C GLU A 171 14.59 1.39 -24.46
N PHE A 172 13.45 2.05 -24.74
CA PHE A 172 12.45 1.60 -25.72
C PHE A 172 12.89 1.98 -27.13
#